data_AF-A0A0G1EEC8-F1
#
_entry.id   AF-A0A0G1EEC8-F1
#
_cell.length_a   1.000
_cell.length_b   1.000
_cell.length_c   1.000
_cell.angle_alpha   90.00
_cell.angle_beta   90.00
_cell.angle_gamma   90.00
#
_symmetry.space_group_name_H-M   'P 1'
#
loop_
_entity.id
_entity.type
_entity.pdbx_description
1 polymer ?
#
loop_
_entity_poly.entity_id
_entity_poly.type
_entity_poly.pdbx_seq_one_letter_code
_entity_poly.pdbx_strand_id
1 'polypeptide(L)'
;MYTKTYTNMSEIIQKDGQEIVRVSISEAARLFGVNPQTIRRAIKAQEVTYVVVAGRYKINFESLVKWSQQKTTVRNKSNTRGIGQYVDKWKIKNTLYSPNKKSAARLQTKKDDDAAE
;
A
#
# COMPACT_ATOMS: atom_id res chain seq x y z
N MET A 1 4.34 -12.79 -42.35
CA MET A 1 3.88 -13.73 -41.31
C MET A 1 4.49 -13.31 -39.98
N TYR A 2 3.70 -12.81 -39.02
CA TYR A 2 4.24 -12.41 -37.72
C TYR A 2 4.26 -13.63 -36.77
N THR A 3 5.45 -14.11 -36.46
CA THR A 3 5.69 -15.12 -35.43
C THR A 3 5.52 -14.49 -34.06
N LYS A 4 4.43 -14.85 -33.37
CA LYS A 4 4.25 -14.53 -31.94
C LYS A 4 5.30 -15.31 -31.16
N THR A 5 6.35 -14.62 -30.71
CA THR A 5 7.29 -15.19 -29.73
C THR A 5 6.57 -15.28 -28.38
N TYR A 6 6.36 -16.50 -27.91
CA TYR A 6 5.89 -16.76 -26.57
C TYR A 6 7.07 -16.58 -25.62
N THR A 7 7.25 -15.38 -25.08
CA THR A 7 8.15 -15.18 -23.95
C THR A 7 7.63 -16.01 -22.78
N ASN A 8 8.37 -17.06 -22.43
CA ASN A 8 8.09 -17.91 -21.27
C ASN A 8 8.10 -17.05 -20.00
N MET A 9 6.90 -16.77 -19.48
CA MET A 9 6.66 -15.88 -18.34
C MET A 9 7.18 -16.44 -17.01
N SER A 10 7.65 -17.69 -16.97
CA SER A 10 8.22 -18.33 -15.78
C SER A 10 9.54 -17.68 -15.32
N GLU A 11 10.33 -17.11 -16.24
CA GLU A 11 11.65 -16.56 -15.91
C GLU A 11 11.58 -15.19 -15.22
N ILE A 12 10.53 -14.40 -15.44
CA ILE A 12 10.33 -13.10 -14.76
C ILE A 12 9.94 -13.29 -13.28
N ILE A 13 9.55 -14.50 -12.88
CA ILE A 13 9.03 -14.79 -11.54
C ILE A 13 10.15 -15.03 -10.51
N GLN A 14 11.39 -15.29 -10.93
CA GLN A 14 12.47 -15.74 -10.04
C GLN A 14 13.72 -14.86 -10.06
N LYS A 15 13.57 -13.56 -9.80
CA LYS A 15 14.73 -12.73 -9.43
C LYS A 15 14.62 -12.32 -7.96
N ASP A 16 15.54 -12.87 -7.17
CA ASP A 16 15.96 -12.50 -5.81
C ASP A 16 14.93 -12.68 -4.68
N GLY A 17 14.78 -13.91 -4.19
CA GLY A 17 14.43 -14.25 -2.80
C GLY A 17 13.11 -13.73 -2.20
N GLN A 18 12.34 -12.93 -2.93
CA GLN A 18 11.04 -12.40 -2.51
C GLN A 18 9.97 -13.00 -3.40
N GLU A 19 9.13 -13.85 -2.81
CA GLU A 19 7.95 -14.36 -3.49
C GLU A 19 7.04 -13.19 -3.89
N ILE A 20 7.06 -12.82 -5.17
CA ILE A 20 6.25 -11.73 -5.70
C ILE A 20 4.77 -12.15 -5.67
N VAL A 21 4.04 -11.67 -4.69
CA VAL A 21 2.59 -11.89 -4.56
C VAL A 21 1.85 -11.16 -5.68
N ARG A 22 1.16 -11.92 -6.51
CA ARG A 22 0.36 -11.40 -7.63
C ARG A 22 -1.12 -11.70 -7.42
N VAL A 23 -1.96 -10.70 -7.60
CA VAL A 23 -3.41 -10.79 -7.37
C VAL A 23 -4.19 -10.43 -8.63
N SER A 24 -5.36 -11.03 -8.81
CA SER A 24 -6.30 -10.63 -9.86
C SER A 24 -6.99 -9.30 -9.53
N ILE A 25 -7.62 -8.69 -10.54
CA ILE A 25 -8.40 -7.45 -10.38
C ILE A 25 -9.49 -7.60 -9.32
N SER A 26 -10.20 -8.73 -9.33
CA SER A 26 -11.32 -8.99 -8.41
C SER A 26 -10.84 -9.22 -6.97
N GLU A 27 -9.72 -9.90 -6.79
CA GLU A 27 -9.09 -10.07 -5.47
C GLU A 27 -8.61 -8.73 -4.93
N ALA A 28 -7.90 -7.95 -5.74
CA ALA A 28 -7.47 -6.60 -5.37
C ALA A 28 -8.66 -5.72 -4.95
N ALA A 29 -9.75 -5.74 -5.73
CA ALA A 29 -10.95 -4.98 -5.41
C ALA A 29 -11.54 -5.35 -4.03
N ARG A 30 -11.61 -6.65 -3.72
CA ARG A 30 -12.09 -7.14 -2.42
C ARG A 30 -11.12 -6.78 -1.27
N LEU A 31 -9.83 -6.95 -1.48
CA LEU A 31 -8.81 -6.64 -0.47
C LEU A 31 -8.78 -5.16 -0.11
N PHE A 32 -8.96 -4.25 -1.08
CA PHE A 32 -8.92 -2.81 -0.82
C PHE A 32 -10.31 -2.18 -0.67
N GLY A 33 -11.40 -2.97 -0.69
CA GLY A 33 -12.77 -2.45 -0.55
C GLY A 33 -13.16 -1.44 -1.64
N VAL A 34 -12.62 -1.58 -2.85
CA VAL A 34 -12.85 -0.68 -3.99
C VAL A 34 -13.61 -1.36 -5.12
N ASN A 35 -14.24 -0.57 -5.99
CA ASN A 35 -14.89 -1.12 -7.18
C ASN A 35 -13.82 -1.65 -8.15
N PRO A 36 -14.01 -2.83 -8.79
CA PRO A 36 -13.12 -3.33 -9.83
C PRO A 36 -12.81 -2.31 -10.94
N GLN A 37 -13.75 -1.41 -11.26
CA GLN A 37 -13.54 -0.33 -12.22
C GLN A 37 -12.46 0.66 -11.77
N THR A 38 -12.30 0.89 -10.47
CA THR A 38 -11.25 1.74 -9.92
C THR A 38 -9.87 1.15 -10.17
N ILE A 39 -9.72 -0.17 -9.99
CA ILE A 39 -8.47 -0.88 -10.30
C ILE A 39 -8.18 -0.83 -11.80
N ARG A 40 -9.19 -1.06 -12.67
CA ARG A 40 -9.03 -0.92 -14.13
C ARG A 40 -8.62 0.49 -14.55
N ARG A 41 -9.15 1.53 -13.90
CA ARG A 41 -8.72 2.92 -14.13
C ARG A 41 -7.27 3.14 -13.70
N ALA A 42 -6.84 2.57 -12.58
CA ALA A 42 -5.45 2.67 -12.12
C ALA A 42 -4.48 1.97 -13.10
N ILE A 43 -4.88 0.81 -13.65
CA ILE A 43 -4.15 0.12 -14.72
C ILE A 43 -4.04 1.01 -15.97
N LYS A 44 -5.15 1.61 -16.41
CA LYS A 44 -5.18 2.51 -17.57
C LYS A 44 -4.30 3.76 -17.36
N ALA A 45 -4.29 4.28 -16.14
CA ALA A 45 -3.48 5.43 -15.75
C ALA A 45 -2.01 5.07 -15.44
N GLN A 46 -1.60 3.81 -15.62
CA GLN A 46 -0.25 3.31 -15.36
C GLN A 46 0.23 3.53 -13.90
N GLU A 47 -0.69 3.64 -12.95
CA GLU A 47 -0.37 3.84 -11.54
C GLU A 47 0.02 2.54 -10.82
N VAL A 48 -0.22 1.39 -11.45
CA VAL A 48 -0.03 0.06 -10.86
C VAL A 48 0.64 -0.88 -11.85
N THR A 49 1.65 -1.61 -11.37
CA THR A 49 2.38 -2.61 -12.16
C THR A 49 1.59 -3.90 -12.30
N TYR A 50 1.49 -4.41 -13.53
CA TYR A 50 0.78 -5.65 -13.83
C TYR A 50 1.49 -6.47 -14.89
N VAL A 51 1.15 -7.77 -14.94
CA VAL A 51 1.55 -8.74 -15.95
C VAL A 51 0.28 -9.42 -16.47
N VAL A 52 0.22 -9.72 -17.76
CA VAL A 52 -0.88 -10.49 -18.35
C VAL A 52 -0.44 -11.95 -18.48
N VAL A 53 -1.14 -12.86 -17.81
CA VAL A 53 -0.89 -14.31 -17.87
C VAL A 53 -2.13 -14.98 -18.43
N ALA A 54 -1.99 -15.70 -19.56
CA ALA A 54 -3.08 -16.38 -20.24
C ALA A 54 -4.34 -15.50 -20.45
N GLY A 55 -4.14 -14.25 -20.87
CA GLY A 55 -5.22 -13.28 -21.11
C GLY A 55 -5.86 -12.70 -19.85
N ARG A 56 -5.30 -12.97 -18.65
CA ARG A 56 -5.80 -12.44 -17.38
C ARG A 56 -4.76 -11.53 -16.73
N TYR A 57 -5.22 -10.37 -16.26
CA TYR A 57 -4.37 -9.43 -15.52
C TYR A 57 -4.00 -9.99 -14.14
N LYS A 58 -2.71 -9.98 -13.85
CA LYS A 58 -2.10 -10.28 -12.57
C LYS A 58 -1.33 -9.04 -12.11
N ILE A 59 -1.79 -8.44 -11.03
CA ILE A 59 -1.28 -7.17 -10.53
C ILE A 59 -0.28 -7.46 -9.41
N ASN A 60 0.82 -6.70 -9.36
CA ASN A 60 1.76 -6.79 -8.24
C ASN A 60 1.12 -6.20 -6.97
N PHE A 61 1.06 -7.01 -5.90
CA PHE A 61 0.46 -6.58 -4.63
C PHE A 61 1.20 -5.40 -4.00
N GLU A 62 2.52 -5.36 -4.07
CA GLU A 62 3.32 -4.26 -3.52
C GLU A 62 2.95 -2.92 -4.18
N SER A 63 2.86 -2.92 -5.51
CA SER A 63 2.44 -1.74 -6.29
C SER A 63 1.02 -1.30 -5.92
N LEU A 64 0.10 -2.25 -5.71
CA LEU A 64 -1.27 -1.95 -5.25
C LEU A 64 -1.30 -1.32 -3.86
N VAL A 65 -0.48 -1.80 -2.92
CA VAL A 65 -0.40 -1.23 -1.57
C VAL A 65 0.14 0.20 -1.62
N LYS A 66 1.21 0.44 -2.39
CA LYS A 66 1.76 1.79 -2.59
C LYS A 66 0.69 2.72 -3.18
N TRP A 67 -0.01 2.28 -4.22
CA TRP A 67 -1.09 3.04 -4.84
C TRP A 67 -2.26 3.34 -3.89
N SER A 68 -2.68 2.37 -3.07
CA SER A 68 -3.83 2.55 -2.18
C SER A 68 -3.57 3.59 -1.09
N GLN A 69 -2.30 3.77 -0.69
CA GLN A 69 -1.88 4.76 0.30
C GLN A 69 -1.76 6.19 -0.28
N GLN A 70 -1.41 6.33 -1.56
CA GLN A 70 -1.24 7.63 -2.22
C GLN A 70 -2.56 8.40 -2.33
N LYS A 71 -3.67 7.69 -2.63
CA LYS A 71 -4.98 8.33 -2.83
C LYS A 71 -5.78 8.29 -1.54
N THR A 72 -6.07 9.45 -0.96
CA THR A 72 -6.85 9.59 0.29
C THR A 72 -8.19 8.86 0.22
N THR A 73 -8.90 8.95 -0.91
CA THR A 73 -10.20 8.28 -1.10
C THR A 73 -10.08 6.75 -1.14
N VAL A 74 -9.02 6.22 -1.75
CA VAL A 74 -8.75 4.78 -1.83
C VAL A 74 -8.29 4.27 -0.46
N ARG A 75 -7.39 5.00 0.19
CA ARG A 75 -6.94 4.72 1.56
C ARG A 75 -8.10 4.61 2.53
N ASN A 76 -9.01 5.59 2.50
CA ASN A 76 -10.19 5.58 3.37
C ASN A 76 -11.10 4.37 3.08
N LYS A 77 -11.30 4.01 1.81
CA LYS A 77 -12.07 2.81 1.43
C LYS A 77 -11.37 1.52 1.87
N SER A 78 -10.06 1.42 1.69
CA SER A 78 -9.27 0.26 2.13
C SER A 78 -9.32 0.08 3.64
N ASN A 79 -9.32 1.17 4.39
CA ASN A 79 -9.37 1.13 5.85
C ASN A 79 -10.78 0.83 6.40
N THR A 80 -11.83 1.23 5.68
CA THR A 80 -13.22 1.07 6.15
C THR A 80 -13.91 -0.17 5.62
N ARG A 81 -13.63 -0.56 4.38
CA ARG A 81 -14.32 -1.64 3.63
C ARG A 81 -13.38 -2.73 3.10
N GLY A 82 -12.08 -2.53 3.26
CA GLY A 82 -11.05 -3.48 2.82
C GLY A 82 -10.35 -4.14 3.99
N ILE A 83 -9.18 -4.72 3.73
CA ILE A 83 -8.34 -5.42 4.70
C ILE A 83 -7.96 -4.55 5.89
N GLY A 84 -7.88 -3.23 5.71
CA GLY A 84 -7.56 -2.29 6.78
C GLY A 84 -8.62 -2.24 7.89
N GLN A 85 -9.83 -2.78 7.67
CA GLN A 85 -10.83 -2.93 8.72
C GLN A 85 -10.38 -3.93 9.80
N TYR A 86 -9.66 -4.98 9.37
CA TYR A 86 -9.20 -6.09 10.21
C TYR A 86 -7.79 -5.86 10.79
N VAL A 87 -7.06 -4.86 10.29
CA VAL A 87 -5.71 -4.57 10.78
C VAL A 87 -5.79 -3.50 11.87
N ASP A 88 -6.02 -3.93 13.12
CA ASP A 88 -6.05 -3.03 14.27
C ASP A 88 -4.74 -2.27 14.50
N LYS A 89 -3.61 -2.85 14.10
CA LYS A 89 -2.28 -2.23 14.19
C LYS A 89 -2.08 -1.03 13.26
N TRP A 90 -2.89 -0.84 12.22
CA TRP A 90 -2.84 0.38 11.39
C TRP A 90 -3.51 1.58 12.06
N LYS A 91 -4.26 1.34 13.15
CA LYS A 91 -5.01 2.34 13.90
C LYS A 91 -4.21 2.88 15.10
N ILE A 92 -2.88 2.72 15.14
CA ILE A 92 -2.04 3.30 16.20
C ILE A 92 -2.06 4.83 16.05
N LYS A 93 -2.99 5.45 16.77
CA LYS A 93 -3.10 6.90 17.00
C LYS A 93 -2.49 7.29 18.35
N ASN A 94 -1.82 6.36 19.02
CA ASN A 94 -1.53 6.49 20.44
C ASN A 94 -0.50 7.59 20.68
N THR A 95 -0.93 8.63 21.40
CA THR A 95 -0.11 9.73 21.88
C THR A 95 0.78 9.34 23.06
N LEU A 96 0.68 8.10 23.58
CA LEU A 96 1.55 7.65 24.69
C LEU A 96 3.04 7.76 24.38
N TYR A 97 3.43 7.63 23.10
CA TYR A 97 4.82 7.70 22.65
C TYR A 97 5.15 8.95 21.80
N SER A 98 4.20 9.87 21.62
CA SER A 98 4.43 11.10 20.86
C SER A 98 4.36 12.28 21.82
N PRO A 99 5.48 13.00 22.07
CA PRO A 99 5.49 14.11 23.01
C PRO A 99 4.38 15.10 22.64
N ASN A 100 3.42 15.29 23.55
CA ASN A 100 2.42 16.33 23.39
C ASN A 100 3.17 17.68 23.31
N LYS A 101 2.81 18.55 22.38
CA LYS A 101 3.44 19.89 22.23
C LYS A 101 3.50 20.66 23.57
N LYS A 102 2.50 20.47 24.44
CA LYS A 102 2.49 21.02 25.82
C LYS A 102 3.51 20.36 26.75
N SER A 103 3.74 19.05 26.65
CA SER A 103 4.75 18.36 27.48
C SER A 103 6.17 18.62 26.98
N ALA A 104 6.38 18.76 25.67
CA ALA A 104 7.67 19.13 25.09
C ALA A 104 8.13 20.53 25.54
N ALA A 105 7.22 21.51 25.58
CA ALA A 105 7.54 22.86 26.08
C ALA A 105 7.89 22.88 27.57
N ARG A 106 7.22 22.06 28.40
CA ARG A 106 7.47 21.95 29.85
C ARG A 106 8.82 21.32 30.20
N LEU A 107 9.34 20.45 29.32
CA LEU A 107 10.65 19.83 29.48
C LEU A 107 11.78 20.79 29.11
N GLN A 108 11.53 21.76 28.22
CA GLN A 108 12.50 22.80 27.87
C GLN A 108 12.67 23.79 29.03
N THR A 109 11.57 24.30 29.59
CA THR A 109 11.63 25.26 30.71
C THR A 109 12.35 24.68 31.93
N LYS A 110 12.13 23.40 32.27
CA LYS A 110 12.83 22.76 33.40
C LYS A 110 14.34 22.65 33.19
N LYS A 111 14.77 22.41 31.95
CA LYS A 111 16.19 22.23 31.62
C LYS A 111 16.97 23.55 31.70
N ASP A 112 16.31 24.67 31.43
CA ASP A 112 16.92 25.99 31.52
C ASP A 112 17.03 26.48 32.97
N ASP A 113 16.09 26.09 33.84
CA ASP A 113 16.12 26.39 35.28
C ASP A 113 17.22 25.58 36.01
N ASP A 114 17.39 24.29 35.68
CA ASP A 114 18.43 23.41 36.27
C ASP A 114 19.87 23.74 35.81
N ALA A 115 20.03 24.59 34.78
CA ALA A 115 21.33 24.99 34.23
C ALA A 115 21.79 26.39 34.70
N ALA A 116 20.93 27.11 35.43
CA ALA A 116 21.17 28.45 35.96
C ALA A 116 21.47 28.49 37.47
N GLU A 117 21.48 27.33 38.13
CA GLU A 117 21.96 27.08 39.51
C GLU A 117 23.33 26.38 39.48
#